data_AF-A0A9Q1CNS7-F1
#
_entry.id   AF-A0A9Q1CNS7-F1
#
_cell.length_a   1.000
_cell.length_b   1.000
_cell.length_c   1.000
_cell.angle_alpha   90.00
_cell.angle_beta   90.00
_cell.angle_gamma   90.00
#
_symmetry.space_group_name_H-M   'P 1'
#
loop_
_entity.id
_entity.type
_entity.pdbx_description
1 polymer ?
#
loop_
_entity_poly.entity_id
_entity_poly.type
_entity_poly.pdbx_seq_one_letter_code
_entity_poly.pdbx_strand_id
1 'polypeptide(L)'
;MTKRRKMKLHLKKEERQQGWGSLPVYSKTLTGKNPFFEEMANPEKYPSGLMGLSKKRNVSTTIRRFLNQRLLNVDGRFARDIDYLFAAQYAAENKQVKSDVGIRLRQTRGTFMAGGNVTAGIVKDDTKIQEIIRKDQAFKSLKNVRGSPAYWQKTL
;
A
#
# COMPACT_ATOMS: atom_id res chain seq x y z
N MET A 1 -44.83 -13.25 2.57
CA MET A 1 -43.76 -14.21 2.17
C MET A 1 -42.37 -13.54 2.03
N THR A 2 -41.95 -12.63 2.95
CA THR A 2 -40.90 -11.64 2.59
C THR A 2 -39.73 -11.49 3.59
N LYS A 3 -39.85 -12.00 4.83
CA LYS A 3 -38.76 -11.94 5.83
C LYS A 3 -37.78 -13.12 5.75
N ARG A 4 -38.28 -14.36 5.62
CA ARG A 4 -37.43 -15.58 5.56
C ARG A 4 -36.47 -15.60 4.37
N ARG A 5 -36.86 -15.02 3.22
CA ARG A 5 -36.04 -14.98 2.00
C ARG A 5 -34.89 -13.97 2.10
N LYS A 6 -35.11 -12.82 2.76
CA LYS A 6 -34.05 -11.82 3.06
C LYS A 6 -33.04 -12.34 4.10
N MET A 7 -33.51 -13.11 5.08
CA MET A 7 -32.63 -13.70 6.11
C MET A 7 -31.73 -14.80 5.53
N LYS A 8 -32.27 -15.69 4.66
CA LYS A 8 -31.45 -16.69 3.94
C LYS A 8 -30.43 -16.05 2.99
N LEU A 9 -30.73 -14.88 2.41
CA LEU A 9 -29.78 -14.14 1.57
C LEU A 9 -28.64 -13.48 2.35
N HIS A 10 -28.88 -13.05 3.60
CA HIS A 10 -27.84 -12.54 4.49
C HIS A 10 -26.95 -13.68 5.01
N LEU A 11 -27.56 -14.77 5.47
CA LEU A 11 -26.82 -15.96 5.96
C LEU A 11 -25.95 -16.57 4.85
N LYS A 12 -26.46 -16.66 3.61
CA LYS A 12 -25.69 -17.18 2.46
C LYS A 12 -24.62 -16.20 1.94
N LYS A 13 -24.64 -14.94 2.38
CA LYS A 13 -23.55 -13.97 2.15
C LYS A 13 -22.46 -14.10 3.21
N GLU A 14 -22.83 -14.45 4.44
CA GLU A 14 -21.89 -14.74 5.54
C GLU A 14 -21.23 -16.12 5.38
N GLU A 15 -21.97 -17.15 4.97
CA GLU A 15 -21.43 -18.48 4.68
C GLU A 15 -20.48 -18.49 3.47
N ARG A 16 -20.66 -17.60 2.48
CA ARG A 16 -19.67 -17.42 1.42
C ARG A 16 -18.35 -16.80 1.90
N GLN A 17 -18.33 -16.20 3.08
CA GLN A 17 -17.10 -15.75 3.73
C GLN A 17 -16.49 -16.82 4.64
N GLN A 18 -17.21 -17.92 4.92
CA GLN A 18 -16.82 -18.97 5.85
C GLN A 18 -16.95 -20.37 5.21
N GLY A 19 -15.88 -20.82 4.55
CA GLY A 19 -15.70 -22.20 4.06
C GLY A 19 -15.25 -22.21 2.59
N TRP A 20 -14.12 -22.78 2.18
CA TRP A 20 -13.35 -23.91 2.71
C TRP A 20 -11.85 -23.70 2.45
N GLY A 21 -11.02 -24.18 3.39
CA GLY A 21 -9.56 -24.08 3.34
C GLY A 21 -9.05 -22.92 4.18
N SER A 22 -8.99 -23.11 5.50
CA SER A 22 -8.16 -22.29 6.39
C SER A 22 -6.69 -22.54 6.03
N LEU A 23 -6.25 -21.95 4.93
CA LEU A 23 -4.83 -21.67 4.74
C LEU A 23 -4.43 -20.82 5.95
N PRO A 24 -3.28 -21.13 6.58
CA PRO A 24 -2.85 -20.43 7.79
C PRO A 24 -2.95 -18.93 7.52
N VAL A 25 -3.38 -18.20 8.54
CA VAL A 25 -3.60 -16.73 8.58
C VAL A 25 -2.42 -15.93 7.95
N TYR A 26 -1.29 -16.60 7.74
CA TYR A 26 -0.11 -16.20 6.97
C TYR A 26 -0.30 -15.84 5.49
N SER A 27 -1.31 -16.32 4.74
CA SER A 27 -1.37 -16.00 3.29
C SER A 27 -1.93 -14.61 2.97
N LYS A 28 -2.65 -13.98 3.92
CA LYS A 28 -3.22 -12.62 3.77
C LYS A 28 -2.27 -11.51 4.25
N THR A 29 -1.12 -11.84 4.82
CA THR A 29 -0.16 -10.85 5.35
C THR A 29 0.72 -10.23 4.26
N LEU A 30 0.93 -10.93 3.14
CA LEU A 30 1.79 -10.46 2.03
C LEU A 30 1.16 -9.37 1.14
N THR A 31 -0.15 -9.13 1.25
CA THR A 31 -0.86 -8.13 0.43
C THR A 31 -0.86 -6.71 1.02
N GLY A 32 -0.14 -6.46 2.13
CA GLY A 32 -0.05 -5.13 2.74
C GLY A 32 -1.38 -4.56 3.26
N LYS A 33 -2.38 -5.42 3.50
CA LYS A 33 -3.72 -5.04 4.01
C LYS A 33 -3.90 -5.26 5.51
N ASN A 34 -2.95 -5.86 6.20
CA ASN A 34 -3.02 -5.97 7.65
C ASN A 34 -2.49 -4.67 8.29
N PRO A 35 -3.34 -3.89 9.00
CA PRO A 35 -2.87 -2.69 9.68
C PRO A 35 -1.83 -3.01 10.76
N PHE A 36 -1.84 -4.21 11.34
CA PHE A 36 -0.94 -4.60 12.42
C PHE A 36 0.28 -5.40 11.95
N PHE A 37 0.67 -5.24 10.67
CA PHE A 37 1.74 -6.04 10.08
C PHE A 37 3.07 -5.86 10.82
N GLU A 38 3.34 -4.65 11.32
CA GLU A 38 4.60 -4.30 11.94
C GLU A 38 4.76 -5.00 13.30
N GLU A 39 3.69 -4.95 14.10
CA GLU A 39 3.64 -5.56 15.43
C GLU A 39 3.68 -7.09 15.34
N MET A 40 2.96 -7.67 14.37
CA MET A 40 2.91 -9.11 14.17
C MET A 40 4.20 -9.69 13.59
N ALA A 41 4.89 -8.94 12.72
CA ALA A 41 6.16 -9.38 12.14
C ALA A 41 7.34 -9.27 13.13
N ASN A 42 7.22 -8.45 14.17
CA ASN A 42 8.31 -8.17 15.12
C ASN A 42 7.87 -8.36 16.59
N PRO A 43 7.46 -9.58 17.00
CA PRO A 43 6.97 -9.82 18.36
C PRO A 43 8.02 -9.49 19.44
N GLU A 44 9.31 -9.71 19.16
CA GLU A 44 10.40 -9.40 20.07
C GLU A 44 10.57 -7.89 20.34
N LYS A 45 10.25 -7.07 19.34
CA LYS A 45 10.34 -5.60 19.40
C LYS A 45 9.05 -4.97 19.93
N TYR A 46 7.96 -5.72 19.91
CA TYR A 46 6.64 -5.33 20.39
C TYR A 46 6.09 -6.34 21.42
N PRO A 47 6.68 -6.43 22.62
CA PRO A 47 6.24 -7.41 23.64
C PRO A 47 4.78 -7.24 24.05
N SER A 48 4.28 -6.00 24.04
CA SER A 48 2.88 -5.68 24.33
C SER A 48 1.98 -5.69 23.10
N GLY A 49 2.52 -5.86 21.89
CA GLY A 49 1.77 -5.74 20.63
C GLY A 49 1.16 -4.35 20.40
N LEU A 50 1.59 -3.33 21.15
CA LEU A 50 1.06 -1.97 21.10
C LEU A 50 2.08 -1.00 20.48
N MET A 51 1.61 0.20 20.09
CA MET A 51 2.44 1.31 19.61
C MET A 51 3.01 1.20 18.18
N GLY A 52 2.56 0.25 17.36
CA GLY A 52 2.96 0.23 15.95
C GLY A 52 2.28 1.30 15.09
N LEU A 53 2.47 1.20 13.79
CA LEU A 53 2.04 2.22 12.83
C LEU A 53 0.54 2.55 12.91
N SER A 54 -0.31 1.53 13.09
CA SER A 54 -1.78 1.67 13.03
C SER A 54 -2.43 2.25 14.27
N LYS A 55 -1.68 2.45 15.35
CA LYS A 55 -2.21 3.08 16.57
C LYS A 55 -2.65 4.52 16.28
N LYS A 56 -3.90 4.85 16.65
CA LYS A 56 -4.40 6.23 16.63
C LYS A 56 -3.60 7.08 17.62
N ARG A 57 -3.12 8.23 17.16
CA ARG A 57 -2.34 9.20 17.95
C ARG A 57 -3.07 10.54 17.92
N ASN A 58 -2.83 11.36 18.95
CA ASN A 58 -3.38 12.72 19.03
C ASN A 58 -2.89 13.58 17.85
N VAL A 59 -1.64 13.38 17.44
CA VAL A 59 -1.04 14.04 16.27
C VAL A 59 -0.95 13.06 15.11
N SER A 60 -1.51 13.44 13.97
CA SER A 60 -1.40 12.67 12.72
C SER A 60 0.06 12.54 12.32
N THR A 61 0.52 11.30 12.17
CA THR A 61 1.92 10.98 11.87
C THR A 61 1.98 10.29 10.52
N THR A 62 2.80 10.80 9.60
CA THR A 62 3.06 10.14 8.32
C THR A 62 3.92 8.89 8.54
N ILE A 63 3.84 7.92 7.63
CA ILE A 63 4.64 6.68 7.71
C ILE A 63 6.13 7.00 7.86
N ARG A 64 6.66 7.95 7.07
CA ARG A 64 8.06 8.38 7.16
C ARG A 64 8.40 8.97 8.53
N ARG A 65 7.54 9.82 9.12
CA ARG A 65 7.78 10.39 10.45
C ARG A 65 7.78 9.32 11.53
N PHE A 66 6.86 8.36 11.45
CA PHE A 66 6.80 7.23 12.37
C PHE A 66 8.06 6.36 12.29
N LEU A 67 8.50 5.99 11.09
CA LEU A 67 9.70 5.17 10.89
C LEU A 67 10.97 5.92 11.32
N ASN A 68 11.09 7.22 11.00
CA ASN A 68 12.22 8.04 11.45
C ASN A 68 12.29 8.09 12.98
N GLN A 69 11.15 8.22 13.67
CA GLN A 69 11.12 8.19 15.14
C GLN A 69 11.62 6.85 15.68
N ARG A 70 11.32 5.72 15.01
CA ARG A 70 11.76 4.37 15.42
C ARG A 70 13.24 4.15 15.16
N LEU A 71 13.74 4.57 13.99
CA LEU A 71 15.13 4.38 13.58
C LEU A 71 16.09 5.32 14.32
N LEU A 72 15.64 6.53 14.66
CA LEU A 72 16.43 7.54 15.38
C LEU A 72 16.12 7.56 16.88
N ASN A 73 15.47 6.51 17.39
CA ASN A 73 15.19 6.41 18.81
C ASN A 73 16.49 6.14 19.59
N VAL A 74 16.51 6.51 20.88
CA VAL A 74 17.62 6.16 21.79
C VAL A 74 17.75 4.64 21.87
N ASP A 75 16.62 3.92 21.86
CA ASP A 75 16.58 2.47 21.73
C ASP A 75 16.87 2.05 20.28
N GLY A 76 18.13 1.73 19.99
CA GLY A 76 18.62 1.35 18.67
C GLY A 76 18.20 -0.05 18.18
N ARG A 77 17.31 -0.76 18.89
CA ARG A 77 16.86 -2.12 18.50
C ARG A 77 16.25 -2.20 17.10
N PHE A 78 15.55 -1.15 16.66
CA PHE A 78 15.00 -1.06 15.32
C PHE A 78 16.03 -0.71 14.26
N ALA A 79 17.05 0.09 14.62
CA ALA A 79 18.10 0.52 13.69
C ALA A 79 19.16 -0.56 13.46
N ARG A 80 19.35 -1.47 14.42
CA ARG A 80 20.32 -2.58 14.32
C ARG A 80 19.79 -3.76 13.50
N ASP A 81 18.47 -3.87 13.35
CA ASP A 81 17.86 -4.96 12.60
C ASP A 81 17.75 -4.63 11.10
N ILE A 82 18.47 -5.40 10.29
CA ILE A 82 18.54 -5.25 8.84
C ILE A 82 17.18 -5.55 8.19
N ASP A 83 16.46 -6.56 8.69
CA ASP A 83 15.16 -6.95 8.12
C ASP A 83 14.13 -5.84 8.34
N TYR A 84 14.17 -5.22 9.52
CA TYR A 84 13.35 -4.05 9.83
C TYR A 84 13.70 -2.84 8.95
N LEU A 85 14.99 -2.58 8.70
CA LEU A 85 15.43 -1.50 7.82
C LEU A 85 14.89 -1.66 6.40
N PHE A 86 15.00 -2.85 5.80
CA PHE A 86 14.47 -3.11 4.45
C PHE A 86 12.95 -3.02 4.41
N ALA A 87 12.27 -3.55 5.42
CA ALA A 87 10.81 -3.43 5.52
C ALA A 87 10.37 -1.95 5.64
N ALA A 88 11.08 -1.16 6.44
CA ALA A 88 10.84 0.28 6.62
C ALA A 88 11.07 1.05 5.31
N GLN A 89 12.17 0.77 4.61
CA GLN A 89 12.48 1.37 3.31
C GLN A 89 11.38 1.07 2.29
N TYR A 90 11.02 -0.20 2.14
CA TYR A 90 9.96 -0.63 1.22
C TYR A 90 8.61 0.04 1.54
N ALA A 91 8.22 0.09 2.82
CA ALA A 91 6.97 0.72 3.24
C ALA A 91 6.94 2.23 2.90
N ALA A 92 8.06 2.93 3.14
CA ALA A 92 8.19 4.35 2.84
C ALA A 92 8.14 4.63 1.32
N GLU A 93 8.88 3.87 0.52
CA GLU A 93 8.91 3.98 -0.94
C GLU A 93 7.55 3.64 -1.57
N ASN A 94 6.92 2.53 -1.15
CA ASN A 94 5.61 2.12 -1.65
C ASN A 94 4.54 3.19 -1.38
N LYS A 95 4.55 3.80 -0.18
CA LYS A 95 3.64 4.90 0.14
C LYS A 95 3.89 6.12 -0.75
N GLN A 96 5.15 6.46 -0.98
CA GLN A 96 5.56 7.57 -1.82
C GLN A 96 5.12 7.37 -3.27
N VAL A 97 5.42 6.21 -3.87
CA VAL A 97 5.00 5.85 -5.24
C VAL A 97 3.49 5.94 -5.40
N LYS A 98 2.72 5.36 -4.47
CA LYS A 98 1.25 5.44 -4.50
C LYS A 98 0.75 6.89 -4.45
N SER A 99 1.37 7.72 -3.63
CA SER A 99 1.02 9.15 -3.53
C SER A 99 1.36 9.90 -4.82
N ASP A 100 2.55 9.66 -5.39
CA ASP A 100 3.01 10.32 -6.62
C ASP A 100 2.16 9.94 -7.82
N VAL A 101 1.80 8.66 -7.95
CA VAL A 101 0.84 8.19 -8.95
C VAL A 101 -0.51 8.89 -8.76
N GLY A 102 -1.03 8.94 -7.54
CA GLY A 102 -2.30 9.61 -7.24
C GLY A 102 -2.28 11.11 -7.54
N ILE A 103 -1.19 11.81 -7.23
CA ILE A 103 -1.01 13.23 -7.55
C ILE A 103 -0.94 13.41 -9.06
N ARG A 104 -0.16 12.59 -9.78
CA ARG A 104 0.00 12.70 -11.23
C ARG A 104 -1.32 12.46 -11.95
N LEU A 105 -2.11 11.48 -11.54
CA LEU A 105 -3.46 11.23 -12.08
C LEU A 105 -4.40 12.43 -11.87
N ARG A 106 -4.29 13.14 -10.73
CA ARG A 106 -5.07 14.35 -10.47
C ARG A 106 -4.58 15.55 -11.29
N GLN A 107 -3.26 15.73 -11.39
CA GLN A 107 -2.64 16.83 -12.13
C GLN A 107 -2.94 16.74 -13.63
N THR A 108 -3.01 15.53 -14.17
CA THR A 108 -3.41 15.34 -15.56
C THR A 108 -4.90 15.58 -15.76
N ARG A 109 -5.69 15.99 -14.74
CA ARG A 109 -7.15 16.26 -14.85
C ARG A 109 -7.95 15.12 -15.46
N GLY A 110 -7.44 13.89 -15.32
CA GLY A 110 -8.00 12.76 -16.02
C GLY A 110 -7.98 12.94 -17.54
N THR A 111 -6.97 13.59 -18.13
CA THR A 111 -6.58 13.39 -19.52
C THR A 111 -5.29 12.56 -19.54
N PHE A 112 -5.20 11.61 -20.47
CA PHE A 112 -3.92 11.04 -20.85
C PHE A 112 -3.05 12.13 -21.46
N MET A 113 -1.73 11.99 -21.41
CA MET A 113 -0.78 12.86 -22.12
C MET A 113 -1.05 12.91 -23.65
N ALA A 114 -1.94 12.07 -24.17
CA ALA A 114 -2.47 12.05 -25.54
C ALA A 114 -3.89 12.67 -25.68
N GLY A 115 -4.39 13.41 -24.68
CA GLY A 115 -5.66 14.16 -24.75
C GLY A 115 -6.94 13.39 -24.41
N GLY A 116 -6.90 12.07 -24.17
CA GLY A 116 -8.10 11.27 -23.88
C GLY A 116 -8.49 11.22 -22.40
N ASN A 117 -9.78 11.28 -22.07
CA ASN A 117 -10.22 11.26 -20.66
C ASN A 117 -9.93 9.91 -19.95
N VAL A 118 -9.38 9.92 -18.74
CA VAL A 118 -9.04 8.79 -17.87
C VAL A 118 -10.27 8.42 -17.04
N THR A 119 -11.09 7.54 -17.61
CA THR A 119 -12.24 6.96 -16.92
C THR A 119 -11.84 5.64 -16.24
N ALA A 120 -12.52 5.26 -15.15
CA ALA A 120 -12.33 3.96 -14.50
C ALA A 120 -12.44 2.75 -15.45
N GLY A 121 -13.14 2.90 -16.58
CA GLY A 121 -13.20 1.88 -17.64
C GLY A 121 -11.87 1.66 -18.37
N ILE A 122 -11.05 2.71 -18.57
CA ILE A 122 -9.72 2.60 -19.19
C ILE A 122 -8.76 1.83 -18.30
N VAL A 123 -8.89 1.98 -16.97
CA VAL A 123 -8.07 1.25 -16.00
C VAL A 123 -8.50 -0.22 -15.90
N LYS A 124 -9.69 -0.59 -16.41
CA LYS A 124 -10.13 -1.99 -16.52
C LYS A 124 -9.73 -2.63 -17.85
N ASP A 125 -9.43 -1.83 -18.87
CA ASP A 125 -8.99 -2.31 -20.19
C ASP A 125 -7.48 -2.57 -20.17
N ASP A 126 -7.10 -3.86 -20.09
CA ASP A 126 -5.68 -4.27 -20.08
C ASP A 126 -4.91 -3.78 -21.31
N THR A 127 -5.55 -3.71 -22.47
CA THR A 127 -4.92 -3.26 -23.73
C THR A 127 -4.45 -1.80 -23.66
N LYS A 128 -5.28 -0.92 -23.08
CA LYS A 128 -4.94 0.49 -22.89
C LYS A 128 -3.85 0.64 -21.84
N ILE A 129 -3.89 -0.14 -20.76
CA ILE A 129 -2.82 -0.17 -19.75
C ILE A 129 -1.48 -0.56 -20.38
N GLN A 130 -1.47 -1.57 -21.24
CA GLN A 130 -0.27 -1.98 -21.96
C GLN A 130 0.24 -0.88 -22.90
N GLU A 131 -0.64 -0.15 -23.58
CA GLU A 131 -0.25 0.99 -24.41
C GLU A 131 0.40 2.11 -23.58
N ILE A 132 -0.08 2.36 -22.37
CA ILE A 132 0.45 3.36 -21.45
C ILE A 132 1.84 2.98 -20.94
N ILE A 133 2.04 1.69 -20.68
CA ILE A 133 3.33 1.12 -20.31
C ILE A 133 4.30 1.24 -21.49
N ARG A 134 3.88 0.86 -22.71
CA ARG A 134 4.67 0.98 -23.95
C ARG A 134 5.06 2.42 -24.28
N LYS A 135 4.16 3.38 -24.05
CA LYS A 135 4.41 4.83 -24.26
C LYS A 135 5.27 5.47 -23.18
N ASP A 136 5.77 4.67 -22.23
CA ASP A 136 6.70 5.14 -21.21
C ASP A 136 6.06 6.31 -20.41
N GLN A 137 4.78 6.19 -20.06
CA GLN A 137 4.08 7.21 -19.26
C GLN A 137 3.91 6.78 -17.81
N ALA A 138 3.82 5.46 -17.58
CA ALA A 138 3.65 4.90 -16.25
C ALA A 138 4.87 5.15 -15.35
N PHE A 139 6.08 4.87 -15.85
CA PHE A 139 7.32 4.96 -15.06
C PHE A 139 7.75 6.42 -14.76
N LYS A 140 7.27 7.42 -15.51
CA LYS A 140 7.49 8.86 -15.21
C LYS A 140 6.94 9.30 -13.85
N SER A 141 6.03 8.51 -13.26
CA SER A 141 5.56 8.74 -11.88
C SER A 141 6.64 8.43 -10.83
N LEU A 142 7.65 7.63 -11.18
CA LEU A 142 8.71 7.18 -10.28
C LEU A 142 9.87 8.19 -10.13
N LYS A 143 9.73 9.41 -10.66
CA LYS A 143 10.76 10.47 -10.60
C LYS A 143 11.26 10.82 -9.18
N ASN A 144 10.53 10.43 -8.14
CA ASN A 144 10.92 10.65 -6.74
C ASN A 144 11.50 9.38 -6.07
N VAL A 145 11.55 8.25 -6.78
CA VAL A 145 12.18 6.99 -6.34
C VAL A 145 13.63 7.00 -6.80
N ARG A 146 14.55 7.02 -5.84
CA ARG A 146 15.99 7.05 -6.12
C ARG A 146 16.41 5.79 -6.88
N GLY A 147 17.26 5.96 -7.90
CA GLY A 147 17.75 4.85 -8.73
C GLY A 147 16.75 4.37 -9.79
N SER A 148 15.55 4.95 -9.88
CA SER A 148 14.67 4.69 -11.02
C SER A 148 15.17 5.40 -12.29
N PRO A 149 14.92 4.86 -13.50
CA PRO A 149 15.29 5.54 -14.74
C PRO A 149 14.70 6.96 -14.85
N ALA A 150 13.46 7.15 -14.39
CA ALA A 150 12.79 8.46 -14.36
C ALA A 150 13.42 9.43 -13.35
N TYR A 151 14.07 8.94 -12.30
CA TYR A 151 14.84 9.76 -11.36
C TYR A 151 16.13 10.25 -12.02
N TRP A 152 16.86 9.37 -12.71
CA TRP A 152 18.10 9.76 -13.41
C TRP A 152 17.84 10.78 -14.51
N GLN A 153 16.78 10.60 -15.31
CA GLN A 153 16.37 11.57 -16.34
C GLN A 153 15.99 12.96 -15.78
N LYS A 154 15.66 13.05 -14.49
CA LYS A 154 15.35 14.32 -13.82
C LYS A 154 16.62 14.98 -13.26
N THR A 155 17.60 14.18 -12.85
CA THR A 155 18.80 14.66 -12.15
C THR A 155 19.99 14.93 -13.07
N LEU A 156 20.03 14.26 -14.23
CA LEU A 156 20.96 14.51 -15.32
C LEU A 156 20.37 15.57 -16.26
#